data_AF-A0A6I4I7V2-F1
#
_entry.id   AF-A0A6I4I7V2-F1
#
_cell.length_a   1.000
_cell.length_b   1.000
_cell.length_c   1.000
_cell.angle_alpha   90.00
_cell.angle_beta   90.00
_cell.angle_gamma   90.00
#
_symmetry.space_group_name_H-M   'P 1'
#
loop_
_entity.id
_entity.type
_entity.pdbx_description
1 polymer ?
#
loop_
_entity_poly.entity_id
_entity_poly.type
_entity_poly.pdbx_seq_one_letter_code
_entity_poly.pdbx_strand_id
1 'polypeptide(L)'
;MLFILIFILSLATSYVLPWWAAAAIAFVLSIYAGTKPAQAFWSGFGSVFLVWVVLALFKSIPNNHILATRVAQLFGLPHWLLLLFITALIGGLVGGIASLAGLYVKRIFEKPATEHKAV
;
A
#
# COMPACT_ATOMS: atom_id res chain seq x y z
N MET A 1 -6.18 -5.94 11.77
CA MET A 1 -7.23 -6.36 10.81
C MET A 1 -7.14 -5.62 9.49
N LEU A 2 -7.16 -4.27 9.46
CA LEU A 2 -7.07 -3.49 8.22
C LEU A 2 -5.90 -3.89 7.30
N PHE A 3 -4.69 -4.06 7.85
CA PHE A 3 -3.53 -4.57 7.11
C PHE A 3 -3.81 -5.87 6.35
N ILE A 4 -4.34 -6.89 7.04
CA ILE A 4 -4.59 -8.21 6.44
C ILE A 4 -5.60 -8.10 5.30
N LEU A 5 -6.66 -7.28 5.48
CA LEU A 5 -7.66 -7.04 4.44
C LEU A 5 -7.06 -6.39 3.20
N ILE A 6 -6.27 -5.32 3.37
CA ILE A 6 -5.61 -4.63 2.25
C ILE A 6 -4.64 -5.59 1.56
N PHE A 7 -3.84 -6.34 2.32
CA PHE A 7 -2.84 -7.26 1.80
C PHE A 7 -3.48 -8.36 0.94
N ILE A 8 -4.45 -9.11 1.48
CA ILE A 8 -5.08 -10.23 0.77
C ILE A 8 -5.80 -9.73 -0.50
N LEU A 9 -6.61 -8.67 -0.38
CA LEU A 9 -7.39 -8.19 -1.50
C LEU A 9 -6.51 -7.55 -2.58
N SER A 10 -5.51 -6.76 -2.20
CA SER A 10 -4.56 -6.18 -3.15
C SER A 10 -3.71 -7.26 -3.81
N LEU A 11 -3.28 -8.29 -3.09
CA LEU A 11 -2.48 -9.38 -3.67
C LEU A 11 -3.29 -10.16 -4.72
N ALA A 12 -4.55 -10.50 -4.40
CA ALA A 12 -5.44 -11.23 -5.30
C ALA A 12 -5.78 -10.41 -6.57
N THR A 13 -6.00 -9.12 -6.43
CA THR A 13 -6.46 -8.26 -7.54
C THR A 13 -5.32 -7.71 -8.38
N SER A 14 -4.12 -7.53 -7.85
CA SER A 14 -2.96 -6.95 -8.57
C SER A 14 -2.45 -7.81 -9.74
N TYR A 15 -2.92 -9.05 -9.88
CA TYR A 15 -2.62 -9.89 -11.03
C TYR A 15 -3.51 -9.59 -12.24
N VAL A 16 -4.76 -9.19 -12.00
CA VAL A 16 -5.79 -8.97 -13.03
C VAL A 16 -5.99 -7.48 -13.31
N LEU A 17 -5.95 -6.66 -12.26
CA LEU A 17 -6.15 -5.22 -12.34
C LEU A 17 -4.81 -4.50 -12.53
N PRO A 18 -4.83 -3.27 -13.07
CA PRO A 18 -3.67 -2.41 -13.07
C PRO A 18 -3.17 -2.12 -11.65
N TRP A 19 -1.88 -1.81 -11.52
CA TRP A 19 -1.21 -1.60 -10.24
C TRP A 19 -1.86 -0.52 -9.34
N TRP A 20 -2.56 0.47 -9.92
CA TRP A 20 -3.25 1.52 -9.15
C TRP A 20 -4.45 0.99 -8.34
N ALA A 21 -4.94 -0.21 -8.64
CA ALA A 21 -6.05 -0.82 -7.90
C ALA A 21 -5.72 -1.03 -6.42
N ALA A 22 -4.46 -1.31 -6.06
CA ALA A 22 -4.03 -1.43 -4.67
C ALA A 22 -4.27 -0.14 -3.86
N ALA A 23 -4.14 1.03 -4.49
CA ALA A 23 -4.43 2.32 -3.87
C ALA A 23 -5.94 2.47 -3.60
N ALA A 24 -6.78 2.15 -4.59
CA ALA A 24 -8.23 2.18 -4.45
C ALA A 24 -8.71 1.23 -3.34
N ILE A 25 -8.16 0.02 -3.28
CA ILE A 25 -8.45 -0.97 -2.23
C ILE A 25 -8.05 -0.44 -0.85
N ALA A 26 -6.84 0.10 -0.70
CA ALA A 26 -6.38 0.67 0.56
C ALA A 26 -7.27 1.82 1.03
N PHE A 27 -7.69 2.70 0.11
CA PHE A 27 -8.61 3.78 0.38
C PHE A 27 -9.99 3.28 0.85
N VAL A 28 -10.62 2.40 0.07
CA VAL A 28 -11.98 1.90 0.37
C VAL A 28 -12.00 1.13 1.68
N LEU A 29 -11.05 0.22 1.91
CA LEU A 29 -10.99 -0.55 3.16
C LEU A 29 -10.73 0.33 4.38
N SER A 30 -9.97 1.43 4.23
CA SER A 30 -9.73 2.37 5.31
C SER A 30 -10.97 3.20 5.66
N ILE A 31 -11.87 3.47 4.69
CA ILE A 31 -13.17 4.09 4.98
C ILE A 31 -13.98 3.24 5.96
N TYR A 32 -13.98 1.91 5.78
CA TYR A 32 -14.78 1.03 6.63
C TYR A 32 -14.07 0.68 7.95
N ALA A 33 -12.82 0.22 7.88
CA ALA A 33 -12.10 -0.38 9.00
C ALA A 33 -10.97 0.50 9.59
N GLY A 34 -10.76 1.71 9.07
CA GLY A 34 -9.80 2.67 9.60
C GLY A 34 -10.26 3.26 10.93
N THR A 35 -9.32 3.45 11.87
CA THR A 35 -9.61 4.01 13.20
C THR A 35 -8.65 5.14 13.56
N LYS A 36 -7.36 4.85 13.65
CA LYS A 36 -6.29 5.82 14.00
C LYS A 36 -5.47 6.19 12.76
N PRO A 37 -5.01 7.45 12.60
CA PRO A 37 -4.25 7.88 11.41
C PRO A 37 -2.96 7.09 11.24
N ALA A 38 -2.15 6.96 12.31
CA ALA A 38 -0.92 6.18 12.27
C ALA A 38 -1.19 4.70 11.89
N GLN A 39 -2.25 4.11 12.45
CA GLN A 39 -2.64 2.73 12.13
C GLN A 39 -3.06 2.60 10.66
N ALA A 40 -3.86 3.53 10.13
CA ALA A 40 -4.31 3.52 8.75
C ALA A 40 -3.12 3.66 7.77
N PHE A 41 -2.22 4.61 8.02
CA PHE A 41 -1.02 4.79 7.23
C PHE A 41 -0.14 3.53 7.22
N TRP A 42 0.27 3.05 8.39
CA TRP A 42 1.18 1.90 8.49
C TRP A 42 0.53 0.60 8.00
N SER A 43 -0.79 0.45 8.18
CA SER A 43 -1.51 -0.69 7.60
C SER A 43 -1.49 -0.63 6.07
N GLY A 44 -1.83 0.52 5.46
CA GLY A 44 -1.81 0.68 4.01
C GLY A 44 -0.40 0.55 3.43
N PHE A 45 0.56 1.21 4.06
CA PHE A 45 1.97 1.18 3.67
C PHE A 45 2.53 -0.23 3.70
N GLY A 46 2.47 -0.89 4.85
CA GLY A 46 3.06 -2.21 5.00
C GLY A 46 2.40 -3.24 4.09
N SER A 47 1.08 -3.15 3.91
CA SER A 47 0.36 -4.08 3.04
C SER A 47 0.80 -3.96 1.60
N VAL A 48 0.76 -2.74 1.02
CA VAL A 48 1.09 -2.53 -0.39
C VAL A 48 2.59 -2.70 -0.64
N PHE A 49 3.44 -2.29 0.31
CA PHE A 49 4.88 -2.58 0.29
C PHE A 49 5.13 -4.09 0.14
N LEU A 50 4.52 -4.92 0.99
CA LEU A 50 4.69 -6.37 0.93
C LEU A 50 4.07 -6.98 -0.33
N VAL A 51 2.90 -6.52 -0.77
CA VAL A 51 2.29 -6.98 -2.03
C VAL A 51 3.26 -6.75 -3.19
N TRP A 52 3.88 -5.57 -3.26
CA TRP A 52 4.83 -5.25 -4.32
C TRP A 52 6.12 -6.07 -4.22
N VAL A 53 6.65 -6.30 -3.02
CA VAL A 53 7.79 -7.20 -2.81
C VAL A 53 7.46 -8.61 -3.30
N VAL A 54 6.33 -9.17 -2.85
CA VAL A 54 5.91 -10.53 -3.20
C VAL A 54 5.71 -10.66 -4.71
N LEU A 55 4.98 -9.75 -5.34
CA LEU A 55 4.72 -9.80 -6.78
C LEU A 55 5.98 -9.59 -7.63
N ALA A 56 6.87 -8.68 -7.20
CA ALA A 56 8.12 -8.44 -7.89
C ALA A 56 9.05 -9.67 -7.80
N LEU A 57 9.19 -10.28 -6.61
CA LEU A 57 9.98 -11.49 -6.43
C LEU A 57 9.38 -12.69 -7.17
N PHE A 58 8.05 -12.85 -7.15
CA PHE A 58 7.35 -13.90 -7.89
C PHE A 58 7.65 -13.84 -9.39
N LYS A 59 7.79 -12.64 -9.97
CA LYS A 59 8.18 -12.44 -11.38
C LYS A 59 9.70 -12.53 -11.60
N SER A 60 10.49 -12.13 -10.61
CA SER A 60 11.93 -11.92 -10.75
C SER A 60 12.76 -13.19 -10.48
N ILE A 61 12.34 -14.03 -9.52
CA ILE A 61 13.04 -15.28 -9.15
C ILE A 61 13.11 -16.27 -10.33
N PRO A 62 12.00 -16.59 -11.04
CA PRO A 62 12.07 -17.51 -12.19
C PRO A 62 12.94 -16.98 -13.34
N ASN A 63 13.14 -15.65 -13.38
CA ASN A 63 13.95 -14.97 -14.38
C ASN A 63 15.39 -14.71 -13.89
N ASN A 64 15.83 -15.32 -12.78
CA ASN A 64 17.15 -15.10 -12.16
C ASN A 64 17.50 -13.61 -12.00
N HIS A 65 16.50 -12.76 -11.76
CA HIS A 65 16.63 -11.31 -11.63
C HIS A 65 17.28 -10.59 -12.84
N ILE A 66 17.32 -11.20 -14.03
CA ILE A 66 17.99 -10.64 -15.22
C ILE A 66 17.41 -9.26 -15.57
N LEU A 67 16.09 -9.18 -15.74
CA LEU A 67 15.43 -7.91 -16.09
C LEU A 67 15.62 -6.86 -15.00
N ALA A 68 15.45 -7.23 -13.73
CA ALA A 68 15.65 -6.32 -12.60
C ALA A 68 17.09 -5.78 -12.55
N THR A 69 18.07 -6.61 -12.92
CA THR A 69 19.49 -6.21 -13.00
C THR A 69 19.74 -5.24 -14.15
N ARG A 70 19.16 -5.46 -15.32
CA ARG A 70 19.27 -4.53 -16.47
C ARG A 70 18.64 -3.18 -16.15
N VAL A 71 17.47 -3.17 -15.51
CA VAL A 71 16.81 -1.93 -15.08
C VAL A 71 17.64 -1.23 -14.00
N ALA A 72 18.19 -1.97 -13.03
CA ALA A 72 19.09 -1.39 -12.03
C ALA A 72 20.32 -0.72 -12.68
N GLN A 73 20.94 -1.37 -13.67
CA GLN A 73 22.05 -0.79 -14.44
C GLN A 73 21.65 0.47 -15.19
N LEU A 74 20.47 0.48 -15.83
CA LEU A 74 19.95 1.66 -16.54
C LEU A 74 19.80 2.88 -15.61
N PHE A 75 19.40 2.64 -14.36
CA PHE A 75 19.29 3.67 -13.33
C PHE A 75 20.59 3.92 -12.54
N GLY A 76 21.71 3.28 -12.91
CA GLY A 76 22.99 3.43 -12.21
C GLY A 76 23.00 2.88 -10.79
N LEU A 77 22.11 1.95 -10.46
CA LEU A 77 22.01 1.33 -9.13
C LEU A 77 23.03 0.19 -8.99
N PRO A 78 23.63 0.00 -7.79
CA PRO A 78 24.67 -1.00 -7.57
C PRO A 78 24.18 -2.45 -7.70
N HIS A 79 22.91 -2.71 -7.38
CA HIS A 79 22.32 -4.06 -7.46
C HIS A 79 20.78 -4.01 -7.53
N TRP A 80 20.17 -5.07 -8.08
CA TRP A 80 18.72 -5.19 -8.28
C TRP A 80 17.90 -5.13 -6.98
N LEU A 81 18.48 -5.49 -5.83
CA LEU A 81 17.80 -5.41 -4.53
C LEU A 81 17.42 -3.97 -4.17
N LEU A 82 18.23 -2.97 -4.58
CA LEU A 82 17.93 -1.57 -4.30
C LEU A 82 16.76 -1.10 -5.16
N LEU A 83 16.70 -1.56 -6.42
CA LEU A 83 15.55 -1.33 -7.30
C LEU A 83 14.28 -1.94 -6.71
N LEU A 84 14.33 -3.18 -6.19
CA LEU A 84 13.21 -3.83 -5.52
C LEU A 84 12.73 -3.02 -4.32
N PHE A 85 13.66 -2.57 -3.46
CA PHE A 85 13.34 -1.79 -2.28
C PHE A 85 12.69 -0.45 -2.64
N ILE A 86 13.25 0.30 -3.60
CA ILE A 86 12.68 1.56 -4.10
C ILE A 86 11.28 1.33 -4.65
N THR A 87 11.11 0.28 -5.45
CA THR A 87 9.81 -0.10 -6.03
C THR A 87 8.79 -0.35 -4.91
N ALA A 88 9.13 -1.21 -3.95
CA ALA A 88 8.26 -1.51 -2.82
C ALA A 88 7.97 -0.28 -1.95
N LEU A 89 8.95 0.62 -1.77
CA LEU A 89 8.78 1.86 -1.02
C LEU A 89 7.77 2.79 -1.71
N ILE A 90 7.84 2.93 -3.03
CA ILE A 90 6.87 3.71 -3.81
C ILE A 90 5.47 3.11 -3.65
N GLY A 91 5.32 1.79 -3.81
CA GLY A 91 4.04 1.11 -3.62
C GLY A 91 3.50 1.29 -2.20
N GLY A 92 4.35 1.13 -1.19
CA GLY A 92 4.01 1.37 0.21
C GLY A 92 3.54 2.80 0.46
N LEU A 93 4.26 3.81 -0.02
CA LEU A 93 3.86 5.21 0.14
C LEU A 93 2.49 5.47 -0.50
N VAL A 94 2.25 4.96 -1.71
CA VAL A 94 0.95 5.04 -2.38
C VAL A 94 -0.15 4.40 -1.53
N GLY A 95 0.07 3.20 -1.01
CA GLY A 95 -0.89 2.50 -0.15
C GLY A 95 -1.15 3.21 1.18
N GLY A 96 -0.11 3.75 1.81
CA GLY A 96 -0.19 4.47 3.07
C GLY A 96 -0.98 5.78 2.93
N ILE A 97 -0.68 6.56 1.90
CA ILE A 97 -1.38 7.83 1.62
C ILE A 97 -2.84 7.56 1.23
N ALA A 98 -3.12 6.56 0.39
CA ALA A 98 -4.48 6.20 0.01
C ALA A 98 -5.31 5.74 1.23
N SER A 99 -4.73 4.94 2.11
CA SER A 99 -5.37 4.52 3.35
C SER A 99 -5.64 5.71 4.30
N LEU A 100 -4.71 6.66 4.42
CA LEU A 100 -4.94 7.89 5.19
C LEU A 100 -6.09 8.72 4.61
N ALA A 101 -6.11 8.90 3.30
CA ALA A 101 -7.19 9.62 2.62
C ALA A 101 -8.55 8.97 2.90
N GLY A 102 -8.64 7.64 2.83
CA GLY A 102 -9.88 6.92 3.16
C GLY A 102 -10.33 7.12 4.60
N LEU A 103 -9.39 7.11 5.56
CA LEU A 103 -9.71 7.41 6.96
C LEU A 103 -10.22 8.84 7.15
N TYR A 104 -9.61 9.84 6.50
CA TYR A 104 -10.06 11.21 6.63
C TYR A 104 -11.44 11.42 6.00
N VAL A 105 -11.74 10.75 4.88
CA VAL A 105 -13.08 10.71 4.31
C VAL A 105 -14.09 10.13 5.30
N LYS A 106 -13.78 9.00 5.93
CA LYS A 106 -14.62 8.41 6.99
C LYS A 106 -14.95 9.44 8.09
N ARG A 107 -13.95 10.18 8.58
CA ARG A 107 -14.11 11.16 9.66
C ARG A 107 -15.00 12.34 9.30
N ILE A 108 -15.15 12.68 8.03
CA ILE A 108 -16.08 13.72 7.59
C ILE A 108 -17.54 13.28 7.85
N PHE A 109 -17.80 11.97 7.74
CA PHE A 109 -19.14 11.40 7.93
C PHE A 109 -19.42 10.92 9.36
N GLU A 110 -18.39 10.73 10.18
CA GLU A 110 -18.54 10.49 11.62
C GLU A 110 -18.86 11.82 12.31
N LYS A 111 -20.09 11.97 12.84
CA LYS A 111 -20.49 13.18 13.60
C LYS A 111 -19.46 13.46 14.70
N PRO A 112 -19.04 14.73 14.91
CA PRO A 112 -18.26 15.06 16.09
C PRO A 112 -19.08 14.63 17.31
N ALA A 113 -18.46 13.86 18.21
CA ALA A 113 -19.05 13.61 19.51
C ALA A 113 -19.35 14.99 20.11
N THR A 114 -20.64 15.30 20.20
CA THR A 114 -21.22 16.47 20.82
C THR A 114 -20.35 16.93 21.99
N GLU A 115 -19.73 18.11 21.88
CA GLU A 115 -19.36 18.88 23.07
C GLU A 115 -20.66 19.34 23.72
N HIS A 116 -21.26 18.39 24.43
CA HIS A 116 -22.12 18.65 25.56
C HIS A 116 -21.19 18.97 26.73
N LYS A 117 -20.70 20.21 26.76
CA LYS A 117 -20.26 20.89 27.98
C LYS A 117 -21.09 22.17 28.03
N ALA A 118 -22.34 22.02 28.50
CA ALA A 118 -22.71 22.32 29.87
C ALA A 118 -22.54 23.81 30.17
N VAL A 119 -23.72 24.45 30.22
CA VAL A 119 -24.12 25.61 31.03
C VAL A 119 -23.18 25.91 32.20
#